data_AF-A0A7W1EBY2-F1
#
_entry.id   AF-A0A7W1EBY2-F1
#
_cell.length_a   1.000
_cell.length_b   1.000
_cell.length_c   1.000
_cell.angle_alpha   90.00
_cell.angle_beta   90.00
_cell.angle_gamma   90.00
#
_symmetry.space_group_name_H-M   'P 1'
#
loop_
_entity.id
_entity.type
_entity.pdbx_description
1 polymer ?
#
loop_
_entity_poly.entity_id
_entity_poly.type
_entity_poly.pdbx_seq_one_letter_code
_entity_poly.pdbx_strand_id
1 'polypeptide(L)'
;MHPQISYPSGTVRALLETDLVTRPTRDALSARLEPPDSGGPRFFMGPALTTLRAACARLIPQPHRTEPIDLARCIDERLATGAGNGWRYDSMPADGDACLAGLAGLDQTSQARYGTPFHELDGARQDDVLRAVQRGAAQGEVWTRMPATRFFEELLAECVEFYYSHPLAQEEIGYVGMADAPGWRAIGLNRLEPREPRAEPDTGG
;
A
#
# COMPACT_ATOMS: atom_id res chain seq x y z
N MET A 1 -19.10 -12.36 18.51
CA MET A 1 -17.63 -12.32 18.38
C MET A 1 -17.32 -13.32 17.28
N HIS A 2 -17.02 -12.84 16.06
CA HIS A 2 -16.66 -13.76 14.97
C HIS A 2 -15.25 -14.30 15.29
N PRO A 3 -15.01 -15.61 15.14
CA PRO A 3 -13.67 -16.15 15.32
C PRO A 3 -12.73 -15.45 14.34
N GLN A 4 -11.61 -14.97 14.85
CA GLN A 4 -10.55 -14.48 14.00
C GLN A 4 -10.05 -15.70 13.20
N ILE A 5 -9.91 -15.53 11.89
CA ILE A 5 -9.42 -16.57 11.00
C ILE A 5 -7.98 -16.21 10.67
N SER A 6 -7.08 -17.17 10.82
CA SER A 6 -5.68 -17.03 10.42
C SER A 6 -5.33 -18.10 9.40
N TYR A 7 -4.35 -17.78 8.55
CA TYR A 7 -3.77 -18.72 7.61
C TYR A 7 -2.31 -18.99 8.01
N PRO A 8 -1.82 -20.24 7.88
CA PRO A 8 -0.45 -20.56 8.23
C PRO A 8 0.55 -19.69 7.47
N SER A 9 1.46 -19.05 8.22
CA SER A 9 2.50 -18.20 7.64
C SER A 9 3.40 -19.00 6.68
N GLY A 10 3.84 -18.37 5.60
CA GLY A 10 4.72 -19.01 4.63
C GLY A 10 4.01 -19.89 3.60
N THR A 11 2.69 -20.09 3.69
CA THR A 11 1.97 -20.94 2.72
C THR A 11 2.01 -20.36 1.30
N VAL A 12 1.84 -19.04 1.16
CA VAL A 12 1.93 -18.38 -0.16
C VAL A 12 3.37 -18.33 -0.66
N ARG A 13 4.35 -17.99 0.19
CA ARG A 13 5.77 -18.04 -0.20
C ARG A 13 6.21 -19.45 -0.59
N ALA A 14 5.73 -20.50 0.08
CA ALA A 14 6.04 -21.88 -0.28
C ALA A 14 5.56 -22.22 -1.70
N LEU A 15 4.44 -21.66 -2.17
CA LEU A 15 3.96 -21.87 -3.53
C LEU A 15 4.92 -21.29 -4.58
N LEU A 16 5.65 -20.22 -4.25
CA LEU A 16 6.66 -19.62 -5.13
C LEU A 16 7.86 -20.53 -5.40
N GLU A 17 8.00 -21.66 -4.69
CA GLU A 17 9.05 -22.67 -4.92
C GLU A 17 8.53 -23.90 -5.69
N THR A 18 7.23 -23.96 -6.00
CA THR A 18 6.60 -25.11 -6.67
C THR A 18 6.41 -24.89 -8.17
N ASP A 19 6.00 -25.91 -8.92
CA ASP A 19 5.59 -25.81 -10.33
C ASP A 19 4.15 -25.27 -10.52
N LEU A 20 3.46 -24.92 -9.43
CA LEU A 20 2.10 -24.39 -9.45
C LEU A 20 2.02 -22.92 -9.88
N VAL A 21 3.16 -22.21 -9.91
CA VAL A 21 3.26 -20.78 -10.26
C VAL A 21 3.99 -20.63 -11.59
N THR A 22 3.39 -19.95 -12.57
CA THR A 22 4.05 -19.67 -13.85
C THR A 22 5.30 -18.83 -13.65
N ARG A 23 6.26 -18.94 -14.57
CA ARG A 23 7.52 -18.17 -14.49
C ARG A 23 7.29 -16.65 -14.39
N PRO A 24 6.43 -16.01 -15.21
CA PRO A 24 6.19 -14.56 -15.10
C PRO A 24 5.62 -14.15 -13.75
N THR A 25 4.67 -14.92 -13.21
CA THR A 25 4.07 -14.66 -11.90
C THR A 25 5.09 -14.81 -10.77
N ARG A 26 5.95 -15.83 -10.84
CA ARG A 26 7.05 -16.03 -9.89
C ARG A 26 8.03 -14.87 -9.93
N ASP A 27 8.52 -14.49 -11.12
CA ASP A 27 9.47 -13.39 -11.30
C ASP A 27 8.91 -12.08 -10.69
N ALA A 28 7.64 -11.78 -10.92
CA ALA A 28 6.99 -10.58 -10.39
C ALA A 28 6.83 -10.59 -8.86
N LEU A 29 6.49 -11.74 -8.26
CA LEU A 29 6.29 -11.84 -6.81
C LEU A 29 7.62 -11.92 -6.05
N SER A 30 8.62 -12.62 -6.59
CA SER A 30 9.98 -12.62 -6.05
C SER A 30 10.58 -11.22 -6.05
N ALA A 31 10.39 -10.44 -7.12
CA ALA A 31 10.85 -9.04 -7.16
C ALA A 31 10.15 -8.12 -6.15
N ARG A 32 8.96 -8.48 -5.65
CA ARG A 32 8.29 -7.73 -4.57
C ARG A 32 8.80 -8.14 -3.19
N LEU A 33 9.06 -9.43 -2.99
CA LEU A 33 9.63 -9.95 -1.73
C LEU A 33 11.06 -9.45 -1.50
N GLU A 34 11.86 -9.47 -2.56
CA GLU A 34 13.26 -9.06 -2.55
C GLU A 34 13.46 -8.00 -3.62
N PRO A 35 12.99 -6.76 -3.37
CA PRO A 35 13.15 -5.69 -4.32
C PRO A 35 14.64 -5.40 -4.51
N PRO A 36 15.12 -5.23 -5.76
CA PRO A 36 16.53 -4.99 -6.02
C PRO A 36 17.02 -3.76 -5.26
N ASP A 37 18.26 -3.78 -4.78
CA ASP A 37 18.84 -2.62 -4.13
C ASP A 37 18.95 -1.47 -5.13
N SER A 38 18.13 -0.44 -4.94
CA SER A 38 18.05 0.75 -5.78
C SER A 38 19.01 1.86 -5.31
N GLY A 39 19.79 1.64 -4.24
CA GLY A 39 20.77 2.59 -3.74
C GLY A 39 20.16 3.86 -3.11
N GLY A 40 18.84 3.86 -2.88
CA GLY A 40 18.10 4.97 -2.28
C GLY A 40 16.83 5.33 -3.06
N PRO A 41 16.15 6.43 -2.66
CA PRO A 41 14.98 6.95 -3.35
C PRO A 41 15.32 7.37 -4.78
N ARG A 42 14.42 7.11 -5.72
CA ARG A 42 14.59 7.35 -7.16
C ARG A 42 13.78 8.52 -7.68
N PHE A 43 12.65 8.83 -7.05
CA PHE A 43 11.78 9.95 -7.44
C PHE A 43 11.81 11.08 -6.41
N PHE A 44 11.57 10.76 -5.14
CA PHE A 44 11.51 11.75 -4.08
C PHE A 44 12.91 12.16 -3.63
N MET A 45 13.07 13.46 -3.35
CA MET A 45 14.25 14.00 -2.68
C MET A 45 13.83 14.60 -1.34
N GLY A 46 14.62 14.35 -0.29
CA GLY A 46 14.48 15.05 0.99
C GLY A 46 13.19 14.72 1.77
N PRO A 47 12.55 15.71 2.41
CA PRO A 47 11.46 15.50 3.38
C PRO A 47 10.20 14.82 2.84
N ALA A 48 9.94 14.92 1.53
CA ALA A 48 8.72 14.39 0.91
C ALA A 48 8.57 12.87 1.14
N LEU A 49 9.66 12.11 1.01
CA LEU A 49 9.60 10.66 1.24
C LEU A 49 9.29 10.33 2.71
N THR A 50 9.80 11.11 3.66
CA THR A 50 9.52 10.92 5.09
C THR A 50 8.05 11.20 5.40
N THR A 51 7.49 12.27 4.83
CA THR A 51 6.05 12.58 4.92
C THR A 51 5.20 11.48 4.28
N LEU A 52 5.61 10.94 3.12
CA LEU A 52 4.92 9.83 2.47
C LEU A 52 4.95 8.56 3.33
N ARG A 53 6.11 8.19 3.89
CA ARG A 53 6.23 7.04 4.80
C ARG A 53 5.31 7.17 6.02
N ALA A 54 5.27 8.36 6.63
CA ALA A 54 4.37 8.63 7.75
C ALA A 54 2.90 8.47 7.32
N ALA A 55 2.51 8.98 6.15
CA ALA A 55 1.15 8.86 5.65
C ALA A 55 0.78 7.38 5.37
N CYS A 56 1.64 6.64 4.67
CA CYS A 56 1.46 5.20 4.40
C CYS A 56 1.28 4.40 5.70
N ALA A 57 2.07 4.68 6.74
CA ALA A 57 1.99 4.00 8.03
C ALA A 57 0.67 4.26 8.79
N ARG A 58 -0.02 5.37 8.49
CA ARG A 58 -1.37 5.65 9.02
C ARG A 58 -2.48 5.08 8.15
N LEU A 59 -2.31 5.11 6.82
CA LEU A 59 -3.31 4.61 5.87
C LEU A 59 -3.41 3.07 5.87
N ILE A 60 -2.26 2.38 5.89
CA ILE A 60 -2.16 0.92 5.96
C ILE A 60 -1.24 0.54 7.14
N PRO A 61 -1.75 0.55 8.38
CA PRO A 61 -0.97 0.16 9.55
C PRO A 61 -0.57 -1.31 9.50
N GLN A 62 0.69 -1.60 9.81
CA GLN A 62 1.26 -2.96 9.81
C GLN A 62 1.84 -3.32 11.20
N PRO A 63 1.07 -3.23 12.30
CA PRO A 63 1.61 -3.30 13.66
C PRO A 63 2.15 -4.69 14.05
N HIS A 64 1.74 -5.74 13.34
CA HIS A 64 2.14 -7.12 13.62
C HIS A 64 3.41 -7.54 12.87
N ARG A 65 3.98 -6.66 12.03
CA ARG A 65 5.15 -6.97 11.21
C ARG A 65 6.41 -6.40 11.83
N THR A 66 7.41 -7.25 12.03
CA THR A 66 8.77 -6.82 12.39
C THR A 66 9.38 -5.94 11.31
N GLU A 67 9.13 -6.31 10.04
CA GLU A 67 9.56 -5.57 8.86
C GLU A 67 8.31 -5.23 8.02
N PRO A 68 7.75 -4.02 8.18
CA PRO A 68 6.64 -3.55 7.37
C PRO A 68 7.04 -3.42 5.89
N ILE A 69 6.09 -3.67 5.00
CA ILE A 69 6.23 -3.39 3.57
C ILE A 69 6.38 -1.88 3.39
N ASP A 70 7.49 -1.42 2.79
CA ASP A 70 7.75 0.00 2.52
C ASP A 70 6.93 0.48 1.31
N LEU A 71 5.64 0.76 1.54
CA LEU A 71 4.72 1.26 0.52
C LEU A 71 5.19 2.58 -0.11
N ALA A 72 5.86 3.44 0.67
CA ALA A 72 6.38 4.70 0.15
C ALA A 72 7.49 4.47 -0.88
N ARG A 73 8.33 3.44 -0.68
CA ARG A 73 9.33 3.02 -1.67
C ARG A 73 8.68 2.45 -2.94
N CYS A 74 7.59 1.70 -2.83
CA CYS A 74 6.86 1.22 -4.01
C CYS A 74 6.32 2.39 -4.86
N ILE A 75 5.74 3.40 -4.21
CA ILE A 75 5.25 4.63 -4.86
C ILE A 75 6.42 5.40 -5.50
N ASP A 76 7.54 5.55 -4.79
CA ASP A 76 8.75 6.19 -5.30
C ASP A 76 9.28 5.53 -6.60
N GLU A 77 9.41 4.20 -6.60
CA GLU A 77 9.89 3.44 -7.76
C GLU A 77 8.92 3.54 -8.95
N ARG A 78 7.61 3.48 -8.70
CA ARG A 78 6.59 3.65 -9.74
C ARG A 78 6.69 5.04 -10.37
N LEU A 79 6.73 6.09 -9.55
CA LEU A 79 6.84 7.47 -10.05
C LEU A 79 8.15 7.69 -10.80
N ALA A 80 9.26 7.09 -10.34
CA ALA A 80 10.55 7.18 -11.03
C ALA A 80 10.57 6.51 -12.41
N THR A 81 9.75 5.46 -12.60
CA THR A 81 9.64 4.74 -13.88
C THR A 81 8.55 5.31 -14.79
N GLY A 82 7.75 6.27 -14.30
CA GLY A 82 6.61 6.81 -15.02
C GLY A 82 5.49 5.78 -15.23
N ALA A 83 5.47 4.71 -14.43
CA ALA A 83 4.44 3.69 -14.51
C ALA A 83 3.11 4.24 -13.96
N GLY A 84 2.03 4.00 -14.68
CA GLY A 84 0.69 4.41 -14.28
C GLY A 84 -0.37 3.60 -15.02
N ASN A 85 -1.62 3.71 -14.58
CA ASN A 85 -2.76 3.00 -15.17
C ASN A 85 -3.30 3.69 -16.45
N GLY A 86 -2.69 4.81 -16.86
CA GLY A 86 -3.10 5.59 -18.04
C GLY A 86 -4.35 6.44 -17.81
N TRP A 87 -4.78 6.63 -16.57
CA TRP A 87 -5.96 7.37 -16.19
C TRP A 87 -5.66 8.35 -15.04
N ARG A 88 -6.32 9.51 -15.06
CA ARG A 88 -6.34 10.47 -13.94
C ARG A 88 -7.63 11.27 -13.98
N TYR A 89 -8.05 11.80 -12.83
CA TYR A 89 -9.08 12.83 -12.79
C TYR A 89 -8.64 14.08 -13.58
N ASP A 90 -9.58 14.69 -14.31
CA ASP A 90 -9.34 15.93 -15.06
C ASP A 90 -8.96 17.11 -14.14
N SER A 91 -9.49 17.10 -12.91
CA SER A 91 -9.22 18.07 -11.86
C SER A 91 -7.89 17.88 -11.12
N MET A 92 -7.11 16.84 -11.46
CA MET A 92 -5.85 16.51 -10.78
C MET A 92 -4.64 16.78 -11.68
N PRO A 93 -3.48 17.21 -11.15
CA PRO A 93 -2.22 17.25 -11.89
C PRO A 93 -1.77 15.86 -12.37
N ALA A 94 -0.64 15.78 -13.08
CA ALA A 94 0.01 14.50 -13.35
C ALA A 94 0.48 13.84 -12.03
N ASP A 95 0.53 12.51 -11.97
CA ASP A 95 0.75 11.73 -10.74
C ASP A 95 1.90 12.23 -9.86
N GLY A 96 3.08 12.45 -10.45
CA GLY A 96 4.25 12.92 -9.72
C GLY A 96 4.06 14.31 -9.11
N ASP A 97 3.47 15.23 -9.89
CA ASP A 97 3.15 16.59 -9.43
C ASP A 97 2.06 16.57 -8.35
N ALA A 98 1.03 15.75 -8.53
CA ALA A 98 -0.06 15.58 -7.57
C ALA A 98 0.47 15.01 -6.25
N CYS A 99 1.38 14.02 -6.31
CA CYS A 99 1.99 13.42 -5.13
C CYS A 99 2.85 14.43 -4.37
N LEU A 100 3.78 15.12 -5.05
CA LEU A 100 4.62 16.14 -4.43
C LEU A 100 3.80 17.28 -3.84
N ALA A 101 2.82 17.79 -4.59
CA ALA A 101 1.94 18.84 -4.11
C ALA A 101 1.13 18.37 -2.89
N GLY A 102 0.57 17.17 -2.93
CA GLY A 102 -0.25 16.65 -1.84
C GLY A 102 0.52 16.40 -0.56
N LEU A 103 1.76 15.90 -0.65
CA LEU A 103 2.66 15.77 0.50
C LEU A 103 2.99 17.14 1.10
N ALA A 104 3.28 18.15 0.27
CA ALA A 104 3.43 19.52 0.74
C ALA A 104 2.13 20.06 1.36
N GLY A 105 0.96 19.67 0.84
CA GLY A 105 -0.34 20.01 1.39
C GLY A 105 -0.59 19.40 2.77
N LEU A 106 -0.14 18.17 3.02
CA LEU A 106 -0.16 17.54 4.34
C LEU A 106 0.68 18.35 5.33
N ASP A 107 1.89 18.74 4.94
CA ASP A 107 2.77 19.57 5.77
C ASP A 107 2.16 20.97 6.03
N GLN A 108 1.54 21.60 5.02
CA GLN A 108 0.83 22.88 5.21
C GLN A 108 -0.34 22.75 6.19
N THR A 109 -1.15 21.70 6.07
CA THR A 109 -2.26 21.45 7.01
C THR A 109 -1.76 21.16 8.42
N SER A 110 -0.70 20.37 8.53
CA SER A 110 -0.03 20.07 9.80
C SER A 110 0.51 21.33 10.47
N GLN A 111 1.22 22.17 9.71
CA GLN A 111 1.75 23.43 10.19
C GLN A 111 0.64 24.39 10.65
N ALA A 112 -0.45 24.50 9.87
CA ALA A 112 -1.57 25.36 10.21
C ALA A 112 -2.31 24.92 11.49
N ARG A 113 -2.42 23.62 11.74
CA ARG A 113 -3.15 23.06 12.89
C ARG A 113 -2.30 22.93 14.14
N TYR A 114 -1.03 22.58 13.99
CA TYR A 114 -0.17 22.13 15.08
C TYR A 114 1.21 22.80 15.12
N GLY A 115 1.59 23.56 14.09
CA GLY A 115 2.88 24.25 14.03
C GLY A 115 4.09 23.33 13.80
N THR A 116 3.86 22.10 13.35
CA THR A 116 4.87 21.04 13.20
C THR A 116 4.70 20.34 11.85
N PRO A 117 5.79 19.87 11.19
CA PRO A 117 5.69 19.03 9.98
C PRO A 117 4.90 17.74 10.22
N PHE A 118 4.22 17.23 9.20
CA PHE A 118 3.31 16.08 9.32
C PHE A 118 4.01 14.83 9.87
N HIS A 119 5.22 14.54 9.39
CA HIS A 119 5.96 13.35 9.80
C HIS A 119 6.49 13.41 11.24
N GLU A 120 6.53 14.59 11.85
CA GLU A 120 6.96 14.79 13.25
C GLU A 120 5.77 14.79 14.23
N LEU A 121 4.53 14.79 13.74
CA LEU A 121 3.34 14.66 14.57
C LEU A 121 3.24 13.27 15.20
N ASP A 122 2.58 13.20 16.37
CA ASP A 122 2.09 11.92 16.90
C ASP A 122 1.00 11.31 16.00
N GLY A 123 0.79 10.00 16.12
CA GLY A 123 -0.13 9.27 15.24
C GLY A 123 -1.58 9.77 15.28
N ALA A 124 -2.05 10.28 16.43
CA ALA A 124 -3.41 10.80 16.55
C ALA A 124 -3.58 12.13 15.79
N ARG A 125 -2.56 12.98 15.82
CA ARG A 125 -2.53 14.24 15.06
C ARG A 125 -2.32 13.99 13.56
N GLN A 126 -1.51 13.00 13.19
CA GLN A 126 -1.40 12.56 11.78
C GLN A 126 -2.77 12.12 11.25
N ASP A 127 -3.51 11.32 12.03
CA ASP A 127 -4.86 10.91 11.65
C ASP A 127 -5.83 12.09 11.51
N ASP A 128 -5.75 13.10 12.37
CA ASP A 128 -6.60 14.29 12.25
C ASP A 128 -6.32 15.06 10.95
N VAL A 129 -5.04 15.23 10.59
CA VAL A 129 -4.67 15.84 9.30
C VAL A 129 -5.19 15.01 8.13
N LEU A 130 -4.98 13.69 8.13
CA LEU A 130 -5.47 12.82 7.05
C LEU A 130 -7.00 12.84 6.95
N ARG A 131 -7.73 12.84 8.08
CA ARG A 131 -9.20 12.99 8.10
C ARG A 131 -9.63 14.34 7.55
N ALA A 132 -8.89 15.41 7.81
CA ALA A 132 -9.18 16.73 7.24
C ALA A 132 -9.06 16.72 5.72
N VAL A 133 -8.00 16.10 5.17
CA VAL A 133 -7.80 15.93 3.73
C VAL A 133 -8.91 15.06 3.12
N GLN A 134 -9.21 13.92 3.74
CA GLN A 134 -10.29 13.02 3.35
C GLN A 134 -11.66 13.73 3.27
N ARG A 135 -11.92 14.69 4.16
CA ARG A 135 -13.19 15.45 4.20
C ARG A 135 -13.19 16.71 3.36
N GLY A 136 -12.08 17.04 2.68
CA GLY A 136 -11.93 18.31 1.95
C GLY A 136 -11.89 19.55 2.85
N ALA A 137 -11.56 19.38 4.13
CA ALA A 137 -11.49 20.44 5.15
C ALA A 137 -10.04 20.75 5.57
N ALA A 138 -9.07 20.34 4.76
CA ALA A 138 -7.65 20.58 4.96
C ALA A 138 -7.28 22.05 4.65
N GLN A 139 -6.35 22.60 5.42
CA GLN A 139 -5.88 23.98 5.26
C GLN A 139 -4.56 23.99 4.50
N GLY A 140 -4.38 24.91 3.56
CA GLY A 140 -3.15 25.02 2.78
C GLY A 140 -3.41 25.52 1.37
N GLU A 141 -2.46 26.27 0.82
CA GLU A 141 -2.53 26.80 -0.54
C GLU A 141 -2.53 25.68 -1.59
N VAL A 142 -1.97 24.51 -1.29
CA VAL A 142 -2.04 23.36 -2.20
C VAL A 142 -3.49 22.98 -2.51
N TRP A 143 -4.35 22.97 -1.49
CA TRP A 143 -5.73 22.49 -1.61
C TRP A 143 -6.67 23.47 -2.34
N THR A 144 -6.20 24.68 -2.65
CA THR A 144 -6.93 25.61 -3.53
C THR A 144 -6.66 25.35 -5.01
N ARG A 145 -5.59 24.60 -5.32
CA ARG A 145 -5.13 24.28 -6.68
C ARG A 145 -5.44 22.84 -7.11
N MET A 146 -5.71 21.95 -6.15
CA MET A 146 -6.22 20.62 -6.42
C MET A 146 -7.14 20.12 -5.31
N PRO A 147 -8.14 19.27 -5.61
CA PRO A 147 -9.04 18.75 -4.59
C PRO A 147 -8.34 17.82 -3.59
N ALA A 148 -8.35 18.21 -2.31
CA ALA A 148 -7.78 17.40 -1.23
C ALA A 148 -8.39 15.99 -1.14
N THR A 149 -9.71 15.87 -1.38
CA THR A 149 -10.42 14.58 -1.36
C THR A 149 -9.91 13.63 -2.44
N ARG A 150 -9.64 14.13 -3.65
CA ARG A 150 -9.10 13.33 -4.74
C ARG A 150 -7.67 12.88 -4.47
N PHE A 151 -6.83 13.77 -3.92
CA PHE A 151 -5.50 13.35 -3.49
C PHE A 151 -5.55 12.23 -2.44
N PHE A 152 -6.44 12.33 -1.45
CA PHE A 152 -6.61 11.27 -0.44
C PHE A 152 -7.07 9.95 -1.06
N GLU A 153 -8.05 9.99 -1.97
CA GLU A 153 -8.55 8.80 -2.69
C GLU A 153 -7.44 8.11 -3.48
N GLU A 154 -6.67 8.86 -4.28
CA GLU A 154 -5.56 8.34 -5.09
C GLU A 154 -4.47 7.71 -4.20
N LEU A 155 -4.03 8.42 -3.15
CA LEU A 155 -2.99 7.92 -2.24
C LEU A 155 -3.45 6.65 -1.51
N LEU A 156 -4.69 6.62 -1.01
CA LEU A 156 -5.22 5.43 -0.34
C LEU A 156 -5.34 4.25 -1.32
N ALA A 157 -5.89 4.48 -2.52
CA ALA A 157 -6.02 3.44 -3.53
C ALA A 157 -4.65 2.84 -3.89
N GLU A 158 -3.66 3.70 -4.11
CA GLU A 158 -2.29 3.29 -4.42
C GLU A 158 -1.64 2.50 -3.27
N CYS A 159 -1.79 2.95 -2.01
CA CYS A 159 -1.31 2.20 -0.85
C CYS A 159 -1.95 0.81 -0.75
N VAL A 160 -3.27 0.71 -0.95
CA VAL A 160 -4.02 -0.55 -0.91
C VAL A 160 -3.57 -1.49 -2.03
N GLU A 161 -3.41 -0.96 -3.26
CA GLU A 161 -2.97 -1.73 -4.42
C GLU A 161 -1.57 -2.32 -4.20
N PHE A 162 -0.60 -1.51 -3.74
CA PHE A 162 0.74 -2.01 -3.44
C PHE A 162 0.75 -3.01 -2.30
N TYR A 163 -0.03 -2.77 -1.25
CA TYR A 163 -0.10 -3.68 -0.11
C TYR A 163 -0.61 -5.06 -0.52
N TYR A 164 -1.81 -5.15 -1.13
CA TYR A 164 -2.41 -6.45 -1.48
C TYR A 164 -1.78 -7.12 -2.72
N SER A 165 -0.95 -6.40 -3.46
CA SER A 165 -0.08 -6.99 -4.50
C SER A 165 1.15 -7.71 -3.91
N HIS A 166 1.46 -7.48 -2.63
CA HIS A 166 2.64 -8.03 -1.98
C HIS A 166 2.39 -9.45 -1.46
N PRO A 167 3.29 -10.44 -1.70
CA PRO A 167 3.10 -11.81 -1.24
C PRO A 167 2.87 -11.94 0.27
N LEU A 168 3.53 -11.09 1.06
CA LEU A 168 3.34 -11.09 2.51
C LEU A 168 1.90 -10.73 2.92
N ALA A 169 1.25 -9.77 2.25
CA ALA A 169 -0.14 -9.41 2.54
C ALA A 169 -1.10 -10.51 2.04
N GLN A 170 -0.76 -11.15 0.92
CA GLN A 170 -1.53 -12.29 0.40
C GLN A 170 -1.53 -13.47 1.37
N GLU A 171 -0.43 -13.71 2.10
CA GLU A 171 -0.39 -14.69 3.19
C GLU A 171 -1.38 -14.40 4.31
N GLU A 172 -1.47 -13.14 4.73
CA GLU A 172 -2.36 -12.74 5.83
C GLU A 172 -3.83 -13.09 5.54
N ILE A 173 -4.21 -13.01 4.27
CA ILE A 173 -5.58 -13.28 3.82
C ILE A 173 -5.76 -14.67 3.19
N GLY A 174 -4.71 -15.50 3.18
CA GLY A 174 -4.74 -16.84 2.58
C GLY A 174 -4.96 -16.84 1.06
N TYR A 175 -4.67 -15.73 0.39
CA TYR A 175 -4.88 -15.61 -1.04
C TYR A 175 -3.79 -16.35 -1.80
N VAL A 176 -4.16 -17.34 -2.60
CA VAL A 176 -3.23 -18.12 -3.44
C VAL A 176 -3.50 -18.01 -4.94
N GLY A 177 -4.13 -16.92 -5.38
CA GLY A 177 -4.48 -16.69 -6.79
C GLY A 177 -3.28 -16.72 -7.76
N MET A 178 -2.06 -16.59 -7.24
CA MET A 178 -0.81 -16.69 -8.00
C MET A 178 -0.41 -18.10 -8.42
N ALA A 179 -1.01 -19.15 -7.84
CA ALA A 179 -0.77 -20.53 -8.25
C ALA A 179 -1.57 -20.88 -9.53
N ASP A 180 -1.20 -20.16 -10.60
CA ASP A 180 -1.92 -20.00 -11.87
C ASP A 180 -1.63 -21.08 -12.91
N ALA A 181 -0.47 -21.75 -12.84
CA ALA A 181 -0.01 -22.69 -13.88
C ALA A 181 -1.00 -23.83 -14.23
N PRO A 182 -1.63 -24.53 -13.26
CA PRO A 182 -2.60 -25.59 -13.53
C PRO A 182 -4.02 -25.10 -13.88
N GLY A 183 -4.27 -23.78 -13.84
CA GLY A 183 -5.59 -23.18 -13.97
C GLY A 183 -6.52 -23.43 -12.77
N TRP A 184 -7.76 -22.92 -12.86
CA TRP A 184 -8.78 -23.03 -11.81
C TRP A 184 -9.97 -23.88 -12.29
N ARG A 185 -10.35 -24.89 -11.50
CA ARG A 185 -11.44 -25.84 -11.80
C ARG A 185 -12.54 -25.79 -10.74
N ALA A 186 -12.18 -25.47 -9.50
CA ALA A 186 -13.10 -25.26 -8.39
C ALA A 186 -13.73 -23.86 -8.46
N ILE A 187 -14.72 -23.67 -9.34
CA ILE A 187 -15.39 -22.37 -9.57
C ILE A 187 -16.64 -22.13 -8.70
N GLY A 188 -16.95 -23.05 -7.77
CA GLY A 188 -18.12 -22.96 -6.90
C GLY A 188 -17.84 -22.17 -5.63
N LEU A 189 -18.86 -21.52 -5.05
CA LEU A 189 -18.75 -20.84 -3.76
C LEU A 189 -18.22 -21.81 -2.69
N ASN A 190 -17.21 -21.38 -1.94
CA ASN A 190 -16.52 -22.15 -0.89
C ASN A 190 -15.95 -23.50 -1.37
N ARG A 191 -15.66 -23.65 -2.67
CA ARG A 191 -14.90 -24.79 -3.18
C ARG A 191 -13.45 -24.39 -3.37
N LEU A 192 -12.59 -24.95 -2.54
CA LEU A 192 -11.16 -24.75 -2.59
C LEU A 192 -10.48 -25.79 -3.49
N GLU A 193 -9.51 -25.36 -4.28
CA GLU A 193 -8.50 -26.22 -4.89
C GLU A 193 -7.63 -26.87 -3.79
N PRO A 194 -7.02 -28.03 -4.05
CA PRO A 194 -6.12 -28.67 -3.08
C PRO A 194 -4.93 -27.82 -2.62
N ARG A 195 -4.53 -26.84 -3.42
CA ARG A 195 -3.43 -25.89 -3.17
C ARG A 195 -3.85 -24.68 -2.33
N GLU A 196 -5.14 -24.47 -2.11
CA GLU A 196 -5.62 -23.34 -1.31
C GLU A 196 -5.49 -23.65 0.18
N PRO A 197 -4.96 -22.70 0.97
CA PRO A 197 -4.80 -22.89 2.40
C PRO A 197 -6.18 -22.95 3.06
N ARG A 198 -6.28 -23.77 4.11
CA ARG A 198 -7.48 -23.78 4.95
C ARG A 198 -7.28 -22.82 6.11
N ALA A 199 -8.32 -22.03 6.35
CA ALA A 199 -8.44 -21.22 7.55
C ALA A 199 -8.30 -22.09 8.79
N GLU A 200 -7.45 -21.66 9.73
CA GLU A 200 -7.36 -22.24 11.06
C GLU A 200 -8.17 -21.38 12.05
N PRO A 201 -8.91 -21.99 12.99
CA PRO A 201 -9.53 -21.24 14.07
C PRO A 201 -8.42 -20.60 14.91
N ASP A 202 -8.48 -19.29 15.11
CA ASP A 202 -7.52 -18.57 15.94
C ASP A 202 -7.52 -19.15 17.35
N THR A 203 -6.43 -19.85 17.68
CA THR A 203 -6.25 -20.48 18.98
C THR A 203 -5.50 -19.48 19.84
N GLY A 204 -6.20 -18.42 20.23
CA GLY A 204 -5.61 -17.26 20.92
C GLY A 204 -4.64 -17.69 22.03
N GLY A 205 -3.38 -17.27 21.88
CA GLY A 205 -2.32 -17.40 22.87
C GLY A 205 -2.20 -16.16 23.73
#